data_AF-A0A9E3FAA3-F1
#
_entry.id   AF-A0A9E3FAA3-F1
#
_cell.length_a   1.000
_cell.length_b   1.000
_cell.length_c   1.000
_cell.angle_alpha   90.00
_cell.angle_beta   90.00
_cell.angle_gamma   90.00
#
_symmetry.space_group_name_H-M   'P 1'
#
loop_
_entity.id
_entity.type
_entity.pdbx_description
1 polymer ?
#
loop_
_entity_poly.entity_id
_entity_poly.type
_entity_poly.pdbx_seq_one_letter_code
_entity_poly.pdbx_strand_id
1 'polypeptide(L)'
;MTTKNPETYTEGLGEIIRAHRLFIGLSQRDMAARVGKDRRDYQRIESGKDACPPGLLGQVETLSDAFAYQVETVLDLAEKHAQEHDGEALELAVITDGTPGQEWERLVAGRAAVETSESAPVRLVVVEQTTSQKPA
;
A
#
# COMPACT_ATOMS: atom_id res chain seq x y z
N MET A 1 7.67 -17.50 -21.04
CA MET A 1 6.69 -16.87 -20.13
C MET A 1 6.11 -15.68 -20.86
N THR A 2 4.82 -15.73 -21.21
CA THR A 2 4.11 -14.68 -21.94
C THR A 2 4.14 -13.40 -21.12
N THR A 3 4.50 -12.29 -21.73
CA THR A 3 4.53 -10.97 -21.11
C THR A 3 3.14 -10.68 -20.50
N LYS A 4 3.05 -10.65 -19.17
CA LYS A 4 1.79 -10.35 -18.45
C LYS A 4 1.28 -8.93 -18.75
N ASN A 5 2.14 -8.05 -19.22
CA ASN A 5 1.79 -6.68 -19.55
C ASN A 5 1.37 -6.61 -21.04
N PRO A 6 0.09 -6.36 -21.34
CA PRO A 6 -0.38 -6.39 -22.72
C PRO A 6 0.21 -5.23 -23.52
N GLU A 7 0.60 -5.51 -24.77
CA GLU A 7 1.12 -4.50 -25.71
C GLU A 7 0.00 -3.64 -26.33
N THR A 8 -1.24 -4.11 -26.23
CA THR A 8 -2.43 -3.44 -26.76
C THR A 8 -3.54 -3.39 -25.71
N TYR A 9 -4.60 -2.62 -25.98
CA TYR A 9 -5.77 -2.56 -25.10
C TYR A 9 -6.38 -3.96 -24.96
N THR A 10 -6.44 -4.46 -23.72
CA THR A 10 -6.82 -5.85 -23.43
C THR A 10 -7.98 -5.92 -22.44
N GLU A 11 -9.04 -6.63 -22.81
CA GLU A 11 -10.21 -6.87 -21.95
C GLU A 11 -9.94 -7.96 -20.89
N GLY A 12 -10.77 -8.03 -19.85
CA GLY A 12 -10.71 -9.10 -18.84
C GLY A 12 -9.64 -8.96 -17.75
N LEU A 13 -8.78 -7.94 -17.81
CA LEU A 13 -7.73 -7.72 -16.80
C LEU A 13 -8.19 -6.93 -15.55
N GLY A 14 -9.43 -6.44 -15.55
CA GLY A 14 -9.98 -5.59 -14.48
C GLY A 14 -9.93 -6.23 -13.09
N GLU A 15 -10.31 -7.50 -12.98
CA GLU A 15 -10.32 -8.22 -11.70
C GLU A 15 -8.91 -8.50 -11.16
N ILE A 16 -7.91 -8.71 -12.04
CA ILE A 16 -6.51 -8.85 -11.61
C ILE A 16 -5.99 -7.51 -11.07
N ILE A 17 -6.26 -6.41 -11.76
CA ILE A 17 -5.91 -5.05 -11.30
C ILE A 17 -6.54 -4.77 -9.94
N ARG A 18 -7.82 -5.12 -9.79
CA ARG A 18 -8.55 -4.99 -8.53
C ARG A 18 -7.91 -5.80 -7.41
N ALA A 19 -7.51 -7.04 -7.68
CA ALA A 19 -6.88 -7.92 -6.68
C ALA A 19 -5.59 -7.30 -6.14
N HIS A 20 -4.73 -6.78 -7.02
CA HIS A 20 -3.51 -6.06 -6.63
C HIS A 20 -3.81 -4.81 -5.79
N ARG A 21 -4.78 -3.99 -6.20
CA ARG A 21 -5.18 -2.81 -5.40
C ARG A 21 -5.66 -3.20 -4.01
N LEU A 22 -6.48 -4.24 -3.90
CA LEU A 22 -7.01 -4.73 -2.62
C LEU A 22 -5.93 -5.38 -1.75
N PHE A 23 -4.95 -6.05 -2.35
CA PHE A 23 -3.79 -6.59 -1.63
C PHE A 23 -3.03 -5.47 -0.88
N ILE A 24 -2.78 -4.35 -1.56
CA ILE A 24 -2.16 -3.14 -0.98
C ILE A 24 -3.11 -2.47 0.01
N GLY A 25 -4.43 -2.50 -0.24
CA GLY A 25 -5.46 -1.85 0.58
C GLY A 25 -5.83 -0.44 0.11
N LEU A 26 -5.37 -0.02 -1.07
CA LEU A 26 -5.65 1.31 -1.60
C LEU A 26 -7.10 1.48 -2.06
N SER A 27 -7.62 2.70 -1.90
CA SER A 27 -8.85 3.12 -2.58
C SER A 27 -8.63 3.22 -4.10
N GLN A 28 -9.71 3.16 -4.89
CA GLN A 28 -9.63 3.39 -6.34
C GLN A 28 -9.06 4.78 -6.67
N ARG A 29 -9.35 5.79 -5.85
CA ARG A 29 -8.84 7.16 -6.05
C ARG A 29 -7.33 7.21 -5.87
N ASP A 30 -6.82 6.61 -4.81
CA ASP A 30 -5.40 6.70 -4.46
C ASP A 30 -4.54 5.82 -5.37
N MET A 31 -5.09 4.71 -5.83
CA MET A 31 -4.47 3.88 -6.86
C MET A 31 -4.45 4.60 -8.21
N ALA A 32 -5.58 5.17 -8.65
CA ALA A 32 -5.64 5.94 -9.90
C ALA A 32 -4.63 7.10 -9.91
N ALA A 33 -4.51 7.84 -8.81
CA ALA A 33 -3.52 8.90 -8.65
C ALA A 33 -2.08 8.39 -8.81
N ARG A 34 -1.75 7.22 -8.24
CA ARG A 34 -0.41 6.61 -8.33
C ARG A 34 -0.05 6.14 -9.73
N VAL A 35 -1.02 5.66 -10.50
CA VAL A 35 -0.82 5.22 -11.90
C VAL A 35 -1.11 6.33 -12.92
N GLY A 36 -1.30 7.58 -12.48
CA GLY A 36 -1.50 8.72 -13.36
C GLY A 36 -2.79 8.64 -14.20
N LYS A 37 -3.87 8.08 -13.63
CA LYS A 37 -5.17 7.94 -14.29
C LYS A 37 -6.27 8.74 -13.62
N ASP A 38 -7.26 9.14 -14.42
CA ASP A 38 -8.52 9.61 -13.87
C ASP A 38 -9.21 8.47 -13.09
N ARG A 39 -9.83 8.83 -11.96
CA ARG A 39 -10.50 7.88 -11.08
C ARG A 39 -11.63 7.13 -11.79
N ARG A 40 -12.42 7.81 -12.61
CA ARG A 40 -13.57 7.23 -13.31
C ARG A 40 -13.10 6.24 -14.37
N ASP A 41 -12.06 6.58 -15.11
CA ASP A 41 -11.46 5.67 -16.10
C ASP A 41 -10.88 4.43 -15.42
N TYR A 42 -10.13 4.62 -14.33
CA TYR A 42 -9.60 3.50 -13.55
C TYR A 42 -10.71 2.58 -13.02
N GLN A 43 -11.78 3.16 -12.48
CA GLN A 43 -12.96 2.41 -12.01
C GLN A 43 -13.61 1.59 -13.14
N ARG A 44 -13.73 2.16 -14.34
CA ARG A 44 -14.33 1.46 -15.49
C ARG A 44 -13.47 0.28 -15.94
N ILE A 45 -12.14 0.45 -15.96
CA ILE A 45 -11.18 -0.62 -16.25
C ILE A 45 -11.29 -1.74 -15.22
N GLU A 46 -11.26 -1.43 -13.91
CA GLU A 46 -11.42 -2.44 -12.86
C GLU A 46 -12.74 -3.21 -12.98
N SER A 47 -13.82 -2.52 -13.33
CA SER A 47 -15.13 -3.16 -13.53
C SER A 47 -15.29 -3.91 -14.86
N GLY A 48 -14.24 -3.97 -15.69
CA GLY A 48 -14.26 -4.60 -17.00
C GLY A 48 -15.10 -3.86 -18.05
N LYS A 49 -15.55 -2.64 -17.77
CA LYS A 49 -16.32 -1.81 -18.71
C LYS A 49 -15.46 -1.23 -19.82
N ASP A 50 -14.18 -1.00 -19.54
CA ASP A 50 -13.18 -0.53 -20.49
C ASP A 50 -12.00 -1.51 -20.53
N ALA A 51 -11.37 -1.62 -21.69
CA ALA A 51 -10.16 -2.40 -21.86
C ALA A 51 -8.99 -1.80 -21.06
N CYS A 52 -8.15 -2.66 -20.50
CA CYS A 52 -6.92 -2.26 -19.83
C CYS A 52 -5.92 -1.71 -20.86
N PRO A 53 -5.43 -0.46 -20.72
CA PRO A 53 -4.43 0.10 -21.61
C PRO A 53 -3.07 -0.59 -21.44
N PRO A 54 -2.22 -0.56 -22.48
CA PRO A 54 -0.86 -1.07 -22.39
C PRO A 54 -0.10 -0.45 -21.22
N GLY A 55 0.68 -1.28 -20.51
CA GLY A 55 1.53 -0.83 -19.41
C GLY A 55 0.84 -0.75 -18.04
N LEU A 56 -0.49 -0.58 -17.97
CA LEU A 56 -1.18 -0.35 -16.70
C LEU A 56 -1.05 -1.53 -15.74
N LEU A 57 -1.23 -2.77 -16.22
CA LEU A 57 -1.13 -3.94 -15.36
C LEU A 57 0.27 -4.04 -14.75
N GLY A 58 1.33 -3.85 -15.55
CA GLY A 58 2.70 -3.88 -15.02
C GLY A 58 3.00 -2.76 -14.03
N GLN A 59 2.41 -1.57 -14.18
CA GLN A 59 2.52 -0.50 -13.18
C GLN A 59 1.88 -0.90 -11.85
N VAL A 60 0.70 -1.53 -11.90
CA VAL A 60 -0.02 -2.01 -10.71
C VAL A 60 0.72 -3.19 -10.03
N GLU A 61 1.28 -4.10 -10.81
CA GLU A 61 2.16 -5.18 -10.31
C GLU A 61 3.38 -4.57 -9.61
N THR A 62 4.06 -3.61 -10.24
CA THR A 62 5.22 -2.91 -9.66
C THR A 62 4.88 -2.22 -8.33
N LEU A 63 3.70 -1.59 -8.22
CA LEU A 63 3.25 -1.01 -6.96
C LEU A 63 2.97 -2.09 -5.90
N SER A 64 2.47 -3.25 -6.29
CA SER A 64 2.23 -4.36 -5.35
C SER A 64 3.54 -4.94 -4.83
N ASP A 65 4.53 -5.10 -5.71
CA ASP A 65 5.87 -5.57 -5.34
C ASP A 65 6.57 -4.57 -4.42
N ALA A 66 6.47 -3.26 -4.73
CA ALA A 66 7.01 -2.21 -3.88
C ALA A 66 6.35 -2.17 -2.49
N PHE A 67 5.03 -2.41 -2.42
CA PHE A 67 4.30 -2.52 -1.16
C PHE A 67 4.81 -3.71 -0.33
N ALA A 68 4.85 -4.90 -0.94
CA ALA A 68 5.32 -6.11 -0.27
C ALA A 68 6.77 -5.94 0.23
N TYR A 69 7.66 -5.39 -0.60
CA TYR A 69 9.04 -5.13 -0.21
C TYR A 69 9.17 -4.20 1.01
N GLN A 70 8.34 -3.15 1.07
CA GLN A 70 8.36 -2.24 2.22
C GLN A 70 7.81 -2.89 3.49
N VAL A 71 6.81 -3.77 3.38
CA VAL A 71 6.32 -4.57 4.50
C VAL A 71 7.44 -5.47 5.03
N GLU A 72 8.11 -6.22 4.16
CA GLU A 72 9.26 -7.06 4.54
C GLU A 72 10.37 -6.24 5.22
N THR A 73 10.68 -5.05 4.70
CA THR A 73 11.68 -4.16 5.31
C THR A 73 11.31 -3.76 6.75
N VAL A 74 10.01 -3.57 7.03
CA VAL A 74 9.53 -3.27 8.39
C VAL A 74 9.63 -4.51 9.29
N LEU A 75 9.34 -5.70 8.76
CA LEU A 75 9.46 -6.96 9.49
C LEU A 75 10.94 -7.23 9.85
N ASP A 76 11.87 -7.07 8.90
CA ASP A 76 13.31 -7.17 9.14
C ASP A 76 13.77 -6.20 10.24
N LEU A 77 13.24 -4.98 10.23
CA LEU A 77 13.53 -3.99 11.27
C LEU A 77 12.99 -4.42 12.64
N ALA A 78 11.81 -5.03 12.69
CA ALA A 78 11.22 -5.53 13.92
C ALA A 78 12.04 -6.69 14.49
N GLU A 79 12.53 -7.61 13.65
CA GLU A 79 13.41 -8.69 14.06
C GLU A 79 14.70 -8.17 14.67
N LYS A 80 15.33 -7.19 14.00
CA LYS A 80 16.54 -6.55 14.50
C LYS A 80 16.29 -5.84 15.83
N HIS A 81 15.19 -5.09 15.93
CA HIS A 81 14.83 -4.39 17.17
C HIS A 81 14.63 -5.37 18.33
N ALA A 82 13.88 -6.45 18.11
CA ALA A 82 13.67 -7.47 19.13
C ALA A 82 14.97 -8.14 19.61
N GLN A 83 15.94 -8.37 18.71
CA GLN A 83 17.26 -8.89 19.07
C GLN A 83 18.06 -7.91 19.94
N GLU A 84 17.97 -6.62 19.65
CA GLU A 84 18.71 -5.56 20.37
C GLU A 84 18.04 -5.18 21.70
N HIS A 85 16.74 -5.44 21.84
CA HIS A 85 15.89 -4.99 22.96
C HIS A 85 15.14 -6.13 23.67
N ASP A 86 15.73 -7.33 23.75
CA ASP A 86 15.21 -8.47 24.52
C ASP A 86 13.73 -8.83 24.23
N GLY A 87 13.36 -8.79 22.95
CA GLY A 87 12.01 -9.11 22.48
C GLY A 87 11.00 -7.96 22.57
N GLU A 88 11.44 -6.74 22.88
CA GLU A 88 10.56 -5.57 22.84
C GLU A 88 9.97 -5.32 21.44
N ALA A 89 8.77 -4.74 21.44
CA ALA A 89 8.03 -4.49 20.21
C ALA A 89 8.55 -3.25 19.48
N LEU A 90 8.70 -3.35 18.16
CA LEU A 90 8.93 -2.18 17.33
C LEU A 90 7.65 -1.33 17.27
N GLU A 91 7.71 -0.13 17.82
CA GLU A 91 6.60 0.82 17.77
C GLU A 91 6.63 1.65 16.48
N LEU A 92 5.55 1.58 15.71
CA LEU A 92 5.36 2.38 14.50
C LEU A 92 4.27 3.42 14.74
N ALA A 93 4.64 4.68 14.63
CA ALA A 93 3.71 5.79 14.69
C ALA A 93 2.83 5.83 13.44
N VAL A 94 1.50 5.86 13.62
CA VAL A 94 0.53 6.01 12.53
C VAL A 94 -0.34 7.24 12.78
N ILE A 95 -0.43 8.10 11.78
CA ILE A 95 -1.31 9.27 11.79
C ILE A 95 -2.63 8.88 11.12
N THR A 96 -3.75 9.23 11.74
CA THR A 96 -5.10 8.84 11.28
C THR A 96 -6.02 10.03 10.98
N ASP A 97 -5.45 11.22 10.88
CA ASP A 97 -6.19 12.48 10.68
C ASP A 97 -6.83 12.64 9.28
N GLY A 98 -6.64 11.63 8.41
CA GLY A 98 -7.20 11.60 7.07
C GLY A 98 -6.42 12.45 6.05
N THR A 99 -5.23 12.96 6.43
CA THR A 99 -4.40 13.75 5.52
C THR A 99 -3.98 12.92 4.31
N PRO A 100 -4.29 13.38 3.08
CA PRO A 100 -3.88 12.70 1.86
C PRO A 100 -2.35 12.56 1.80
N GLY A 101 -1.87 11.38 1.40
CA GLY A 101 -0.45 11.11 1.20
C GLY A 101 0.15 10.12 2.20
N GLN A 102 -0.39 10.02 3.41
CA GLN A 102 0.13 9.11 4.46
C GLN A 102 -0.53 7.72 4.48
N GLU A 103 -1.52 7.50 3.61
CA GLU A 103 -2.26 6.24 3.57
C GLU A 103 -1.36 5.06 3.19
N TRP A 104 -0.31 5.29 2.40
CA TRP A 104 0.62 4.24 2.02
C TRP A 104 1.41 3.72 3.21
N GLU A 105 2.04 4.62 3.97
CA GLU A 105 2.82 4.30 5.16
C GLU A 105 1.93 3.63 6.21
N ARG A 106 0.69 4.11 6.37
CA ARG A 106 -0.31 3.50 7.25
C ARG A 106 -0.65 2.07 6.82
N LEU A 107 -0.84 1.81 5.53
CA LEU A 107 -1.14 0.48 5.00
C LEU A 107 0.06 -0.47 5.17
N VAL A 108 1.29 0.01 4.93
CA VAL A 108 2.52 -0.77 5.15
C VAL A 108 2.65 -1.14 6.63
N ALA A 109 2.56 -0.16 7.54
CA ALA A 109 2.63 -0.41 8.98
C ALA A 109 1.52 -1.36 9.44
N GLY A 110 0.30 -1.15 8.94
CA GLY A 110 -0.86 -2.00 9.24
C GLY A 110 -0.67 -3.45 8.82
N ARG A 111 -0.12 -3.67 7.62
CA ARG A 111 0.19 -5.01 7.09
C ARG A 111 1.30 -5.67 7.90
N ALA A 112 2.40 -4.95 8.17
CA ALA A 112 3.50 -5.46 8.98
C ALA A 112 3.04 -5.85 10.41
N ALA A 113 2.16 -5.05 11.03
CA ALA A 113 1.59 -5.35 12.34
C ALA A 113 0.70 -6.61 12.36
N VAL A 114 0.18 -7.03 11.21
CA VAL A 114 -0.60 -8.26 11.07
C VAL A 114 0.28 -9.48 10.79
N GLU A 115 1.38 -9.28 10.05
CA GLU A 115 2.27 -10.35 9.57
C GLU A 115 3.49 -10.59 10.47
N THR A 116 3.68 -9.74 11.48
CA THR A 116 4.71 -9.86 12.52
C THR A 116 4.64 -11.19 13.28
N SER A 117 5.78 -11.61 13.84
CA SER A 117 5.90 -12.82 14.66
C SER A 117 5.82 -12.50 16.15
N GLU A 118 5.48 -13.50 16.98
CA GLU A 118 5.47 -13.34 18.44
C GLU A 118 6.83 -12.95 19.01
N SER A 119 7.93 -13.38 18.38
CA SER A 119 9.30 -13.09 18.80
C SER A 119 9.84 -11.75 18.33
N ALA A 120 9.15 -11.07 17.40
CA ALA A 120 9.57 -9.78 16.86
C ALA A 120 8.35 -8.86 16.62
N PRO A 121 7.58 -8.53 17.68
CA PRO A 121 6.28 -7.93 17.53
C PRO A 121 6.35 -6.49 16.99
N VAL A 122 5.44 -6.15 16.08
CA VAL A 122 5.19 -4.76 15.62
C VAL A 122 3.94 -4.22 16.31
N ARG A 123 4.06 -3.02 16.90
CA ARG A 123 2.95 -2.32 17.56
C ARG A 123 2.66 -0.99 16.88
N LEU A 124 1.39 -0.74 16.56
CA LEU A 124 0.96 0.55 16.02
C LEU A 124 0.61 1.51 17.14
N VAL A 125 1.14 2.73 17.07
CA VAL A 125 0.86 3.82 18.00
C VAL A 125 0.20 4.96 17.24
N VAL A 126 -1.05 5.28 17.59
CA VAL A 126 -1.75 6.40 16.95
C VAL A 126 -1.25 7.72 17.53
N VAL A 127 -0.77 8.61 16.67
CA VAL A 127 -0.30 9.95 17.06
C VAL A 127 -1.26 11.01 16.52
N GLU A 128 -1.84 11.81 17.42
CA GLU A 128 -2.60 13.01 17.08
C GLU A 128 -1.63 14.15 16.76
N GLN A 129 -1.81 14.85 15.63
CA GLN A 129 -1.08 16.08 15.36
C GLN A 129 -1.57 17.15 16.36
N THR A 130 -0.79 17.44 17.39
CA THR A 130 -1.06 18.59 18.27
C THR A 130 -1.05 19.85 17.39
N THR A 131 -2.22 20.43 17.13
CA THR A 131 -2.31 21.70 16.41
C THR A 131 -1.56 22.75 17.22
N SER A 132 -0.37 23.15 16.77
CA SER A 132 0.36 24.27 17.34
C SER A 132 -0.53 25.51 17.32
N GLN A 133 -1.01 25.89 18.50
CA GLN A 133 -1.73 27.14 18.73
C GLN A 133 -0.81 28.29 18.36
N LYS A 134 -1.18 29.05 17.32
CA LYS A 134 -0.47 30.27 16.93
C LYS A 134 -0.61 31.28 18.08
N PRO A 135 0.47 31.84 18.64
CA PRO A 135 0.35 32.91 19.63
C PRO A 135 -0.26 34.14 18.96
N ALA A 136 -1.17 34.79 19.69
CA ALA A 136 -1.91 35.99 19.29
C ALA A 136 -1.00 37.20 19.01
#